data_AF-A0A8H5KFW6-F1
#
_entry.id   AF-A0A8H5KFW6-F1
#
_cell.length_a   1.000
_cell.length_b   1.000
_cell.length_c   1.000
_cell.angle_alpha   90.00
_cell.angle_beta   90.00
_cell.angle_gamma   90.00
#
_symmetry.space_group_name_H-M   'P 1'
#
loop_
_entity.id
_entity.type
_entity.pdbx_description
1 polymer ?
#
loop_
_entity_poly.entity_id
_entity_poly.type
_entity_poly.pdbx_seq_one_letter_code
_entity_poly.pdbx_strand_id
1 'polypeptide(L)'
;MAPTLSRIIAILALAASQPTRGAVFPSNTFNRSEIEAMPLGKRGSMDAYQLWDSAEIPYVLQNLPHDLSESIRTAMREWEQSTCIRFLPKTTQSAWANFKKYDDGCFTRGLGSPNSGERIVNLDYPNAWEKILSAGTYKACLDAGTPSHELGHLIGLTHEHQRPDRDQYIHIFTDRIQKESLDQFIVDTGADTHVPFDYNSVMLYDTKAFAKTNALTPISGSKSLKHTMETITNKEISPWNSPTVNDFKAVNDGYRCEEYYTRVIPQCLSGSISADGDFSSYSFILDKHTEAYMRANGYTHIAAHQNCRSNRIGQDTDNWGFTPLNGWGPRAQYKVITNRCKKDFDRHASRYEIALCKSDNEGACDIKCGLRRVCPFDATGKQVDSKAIDVVDNNLWICHPH
;
A
#
# COMPACT_ATOMS: atom_id res chain seq x y z
N MET A 1 40.76 7.26 65.79
CA MET A 1 40.78 8.11 64.58
C MET A 1 40.39 7.23 63.40
N ALA A 2 39.45 7.69 62.59
CA ALA A 2 38.97 7.05 61.35
C ALA A 2 40.08 6.95 60.27
N PRO A 3 39.88 6.38 59.07
CA PRO A 3 38.66 5.79 58.48
C PRO A 3 38.87 4.43 57.74
N THR A 4 37.80 3.70 57.42
CA THR A 4 37.82 2.62 56.41
C THR A 4 36.62 2.71 55.47
N LEU A 5 36.91 2.38 54.21
CA LEU A 5 36.20 2.71 53.00
C LEU A 5 34.86 1.99 52.80
N SER A 6 34.02 2.73 52.09
CA SER A 6 32.84 2.31 51.32
C SER A 6 33.09 1.12 50.40
N ARG A 7 32.12 0.19 50.31
CA ARG A 7 31.69 -0.45 49.05
C ARG A 7 30.33 -1.13 49.24
N ILE A 8 29.33 -0.54 48.60
CA ILE A 8 27.97 -1.04 48.42
C ILE A 8 28.03 -2.24 47.47
N ILE A 9 27.54 -3.41 47.89
CA ILE A 9 27.28 -4.56 47.02
C ILE A 9 25.78 -4.55 46.69
N ALA A 10 25.46 -4.20 45.45
CA ALA A 10 24.11 -4.33 44.91
C ALA A 10 23.87 -5.78 44.47
N ILE A 11 22.74 -6.34 44.92
CA ILE A 11 22.25 -7.68 44.63
C ILE A 11 21.74 -7.70 43.17
N LEU A 12 22.35 -8.55 42.34
CA LEU A 12 21.90 -8.87 40.98
C LEU A 12 20.81 -9.96 41.06
N ALA A 13 19.55 -9.57 40.85
CA ALA A 13 18.47 -10.50 40.54
C ALA A 13 18.38 -10.65 39.02
N LEU A 14 18.71 -11.83 38.49
CA LEU A 14 18.44 -12.20 37.10
C LEU A 14 16.94 -12.51 36.96
N ALA A 15 16.21 -11.63 36.27
CA ALA A 15 14.94 -11.97 35.65
C ALA A 15 15.16 -12.07 34.14
N ALA A 16 15.11 -13.29 33.61
CA ALA A 16 15.13 -13.53 32.17
C ALA A 16 13.75 -13.22 31.59
N SER A 17 13.61 -12.05 30.96
CA SER A 17 12.46 -11.75 30.10
C SER A 17 12.81 -12.07 28.65
N GLN A 18 12.01 -12.96 28.03
CA GLN A 18 12.07 -13.27 26.61
C GLN A 18 11.80 -12.01 25.76
N PRO A 19 12.42 -11.86 24.57
CA PRO A 19 12.11 -10.76 23.68
C PRO A 19 10.78 -11.04 22.96
N THR A 20 9.70 -10.43 23.44
CA THR A 20 8.55 -10.18 22.57
C THR A 20 9.00 -9.20 21.48
N ARG A 21 9.17 -9.70 20.25
CA ARG A 21 9.20 -8.85 19.05
C ARG A 21 7.81 -8.24 18.87
N GLY A 22 7.52 -7.23 19.67
CA GLY A 22 6.45 -6.29 19.38
C GLY A 22 6.94 -5.38 18.27
N ALA A 23 6.15 -5.26 17.20
CA ALA A 23 6.26 -4.11 16.31
C ALA A 23 6.14 -2.86 17.20
N VAL A 24 7.25 -2.16 17.38
CA VAL A 24 7.27 -0.85 18.02
C VAL A 24 6.58 0.09 17.03
N PHE A 25 5.31 0.38 17.27
CA PHE A 25 4.66 1.54 16.68
C PHE A 25 5.42 2.78 17.18
N PRO A 26 5.98 3.64 16.30
CA PRO A 26 6.77 4.76 16.75
C PRO A 26 5.87 5.84 17.36
N SER A 27 6.30 6.36 18.50
CA SER A 27 5.80 7.58 19.14
C SER A 27 6.18 8.81 18.30
N ASN A 28 5.53 9.02 17.15
CA ASN A 28 5.75 10.18 16.29
C ASN A 28 4.41 10.80 15.87
N THR A 29 3.70 11.39 16.83
CA THR A 29 2.70 12.42 16.52
C THR A 29 3.40 13.76 16.63
N PHE A 30 3.87 14.30 15.49
CA PHE A 30 4.22 15.73 15.44
C PHE A 30 2.99 16.52 15.88
N ASN A 31 3.21 17.58 16.66
CA ASN A 31 2.11 18.44 17.05
C ASN A 31 1.60 19.19 15.81
N ARG A 32 0.30 19.43 15.72
CA ARG A 32 -0.35 20.14 14.61
C ARG A 32 0.38 21.44 14.22
N SER A 33 0.84 22.17 15.22
CA SER A 33 1.60 23.42 15.06
C SER A 33 2.93 23.24 14.32
N GLU A 34 3.57 22.08 14.45
CA GLU A 34 4.84 21.76 13.78
C GLU A 34 4.60 21.49 12.30
N ILE A 35 3.51 20.79 11.96
CA ILE A 35 3.10 20.54 10.57
C ILE A 35 2.70 21.87 9.91
N GLU A 36 1.90 22.71 10.55
CA GLU A 36 1.45 24.00 9.99
C GLU A 36 2.61 24.98 9.72
N ALA A 37 3.70 24.89 10.48
CA ALA A 37 4.88 25.74 10.34
C ALA A 37 5.78 25.39 9.14
N MET A 38 5.62 24.22 8.52
CA MET A 38 6.49 23.77 7.42
C MET A 38 5.96 24.23 6.05
N PRO A 39 6.78 24.90 5.20
CA PRO A 39 6.42 25.17 3.81
C PRO A 39 6.09 23.89 3.04
N LEU A 40 5.14 23.93 2.10
CA LEU A 40 4.71 22.75 1.32
C LEU A 40 5.87 22.07 0.57
N GLY A 41 6.80 22.84 0.01
CA GLY A 41 8.00 22.33 -0.66
C GLY A 41 9.07 21.74 0.27
N LYS A 42 8.84 21.72 1.58
CA LYS A 42 9.70 21.08 2.58
C LYS A 42 9.02 19.87 3.21
N ARG A 43 8.12 19.19 2.49
CA ARG A 43 7.36 18.03 2.99
C ARG A 43 7.43 16.86 2.01
N GLY A 44 8.00 15.75 2.44
CA GLY A 44 7.90 14.44 1.82
C GLY A 44 8.48 14.24 0.42
N SER A 45 9.37 15.11 -0.09
CA SER A 45 9.96 14.96 -1.43
C SER A 45 8.89 15.00 -2.51
N MET A 46 7.89 15.87 -2.26
CA MET A 46 6.77 16.09 -3.13
C MET A 46 6.96 17.37 -3.96
N ASP A 47 6.61 17.34 -5.24
CA ASP A 47 6.53 18.56 -6.04
C ASP A 47 5.36 19.43 -5.55
N ALA A 48 5.68 20.38 -4.67
CA ALA A 48 4.71 21.29 -4.08
C ALA A 48 4.00 22.22 -5.08
N TYR A 49 4.49 22.33 -6.32
CA TYR A 49 3.85 23.11 -7.37
C TYR A 49 2.89 22.30 -8.25
N GLN A 50 2.88 20.97 -8.10
CA GLN A 50 2.10 20.06 -8.94
C GLN A 50 1.28 19.06 -8.12
N LEU A 51 0.90 19.38 -6.88
CA LEU A 51 0.00 18.50 -6.13
C LEU A 51 -1.41 18.48 -6.74
N TRP A 52 -2.06 17.33 -6.60
CA TRP A 52 -3.47 17.19 -6.99
C TRP A 52 -4.38 17.96 -6.04
N ASP A 53 -5.30 18.75 -6.60
CA ASP A 53 -6.26 19.50 -5.79
C ASP A 53 -7.10 18.56 -4.92
N SER A 54 -7.25 18.92 -3.64
CA SER A 54 -8.02 18.15 -2.66
C SER A 54 -7.58 16.69 -2.45
N ALA A 55 -6.35 16.34 -2.86
CA ALA A 55 -5.85 14.95 -2.85
C ALA A 55 -6.66 13.99 -3.76
N GLU A 56 -7.42 14.53 -4.72
CA GLU A 56 -8.23 13.75 -5.65
C GLU A 56 -7.51 13.59 -6.99
N ILE A 57 -7.35 12.35 -7.44
CA ILE A 57 -6.66 11.99 -8.69
C ILE A 57 -7.69 11.38 -9.65
N PRO A 58 -8.25 12.17 -10.59
CA PRO A 58 -9.11 11.64 -11.64
C PRO A 58 -8.31 10.68 -12.52
N TYR A 59 -8.84 9.49 -12.84
CA TYR A 59 -8.11 8.51 -13.64
C TYR A 59 -8.94 7.84 -14.74
N VAL A 60 -8.23 7.30 -15.72
CA VAL A 60 -8.74 6.43 -16.79
C VAL A 60 -7.81 5.23 -16.95
N LEU A 61 -8.36 4.02 -17.03
CA LEU A 61 -7.64 2.81 -17.45
C LEU A 61 -7.96 2.54 -18.92
N GLN A 62 -7.07 2.93 -19.83
CA GLN A 62 -7.35 2.95 -21.26
C GLN A 62 -6.85 1.67 -21.94
N ASN A 63 -7.80 0.78 -22.29
CA ASN A 63 -7.56 -0.46 -23.05
C ASN A 63 -6.52 -1.39 -22.41
N LEU A 64 -6.47 -1.45 -21.08
CA LEU A 64 -5.56 -2.31 -20.35
C LEU A 64 -6.15 -3.71 -20.14
N PRO A 65 -5.32 -4.77 -20.11
CA PRO A 65 -5.76 -6.09 -19.67
C PRO A 65 -6.39 -6.05 -18.27
N HIS A 66 -7.34 -6.95 -18.02
CA HIS A 66 -8.04 -7.06 -16.75
C HIS A 66 -7.06 -7.20 -15.56
N ASP A 67 -6.11 -8.12 -15.64
CA ASP A 67 -5.17 -8.40 -14.54
C ASP A 67 -4.27 -7.20 -14.20
N LEU A 68 -3.85 -6.44 -15.22
CA LEU A 68 -3.10 -5.20 -15.02
C LEU A 68 -3.98 -4.14 -14.35
N SER A 69 -5.23 -4.02 -14.79
CA SER A 69 -6.20 -3.08 -14.22
C SER A 69 -6.46 -3.39 -12.75
N GLU A 70 -6.57 -4.67 -12.39
CA GLU A 70 -6.70 -5.11 -10.99
C GLU A 70 -5.44 -4.89 -10.15
N SER A 71 -4.25 -5.04 -10.75
CA SER A 71 -2.99 -4.71 -10.08
C SER A 71 -2.91 -3.21 -9.77
N ILE A 72 -3.27 -2.35 -10.73
CA ILE A 72 -3.33 -0.89 -10.53
C ILE A 72 -4.33 -0.52 -9.43
N ARG A 73 -5.54 -1.07 -9.47
CA ARG A 73 -6.56 -0.84 -8.42
C ARG A 73 -6.11 -1.32 -7.05
N THR A 74 -5.34 -2.40 -6.99
CA THR A 74 -4.76 -2.89 -5.73
C THR A 74 -3.77 -1.89 -5.17
N ALA A 75 -2.85 -1.37 -5.99
CA ALA A 75 -1.91 -0.34 -5.59
C ALA A 75 -2.61 0.98 -5.21
N MET A 76 -3.67 1.38 -5.92
CA MET A 76 -4.52 2.52 -5.54
C MET A 76 -5.06 2.34 -4.12
N ARG A 77 -5.63 1.17 -3.81
CA ARG A 77 -6.15 0.87 -2.45
C ARG A 77 -5.07 0.94 -1.37
N GLU A 78 -3.83 0.53 -1.65
CA GLU A 78 -2.73 0.62 -0.67
C GLU A 78 -2.48 2.07 -0.26
N TRP A 79 -2.41 2.98 -1.24
CA TRP A 79 -2.24 4.41 -0.99
C TRP A 79 -3.44 5.02 -0.26
N GLU A 80 -4.66 4.73 -0.71
CA GLU A 80 -5.88 5.36 -0.16
C GLU A 80 -6.23 4.87 1.25
N GLN A 81 -5.77 3.67 1.63
CA GLN A 81 -6.00 3.14 2.98
C GLN A 81 -5.19 3.89 4.04
N SER A 82 -3.97 4.30 3.69
CA SER A 82 -2.98 4.91 4.59
C SER A 82 -2.82 6.42 4.39
N THR A 83 -3.51 7.00 3.41
CA THR A 83 -3.46 8.43 3.09
C THR A 83 -4.82 9.00 2.70
N CYS A 84 -4.90 10.33 2.63
CA CYS A 84 -6.11 11.03 2.14
C CYS A 84 -6.23 11.07 0.61
N ILE A 85 -5.28 10.49 -0.15
CA ILE A 85 -5.37 10.38 -1.60
C ILE A 85 -6.64 9.61 -2.00
N ARG A 86 -7.30 10.03 -3.07
CA ARG A 86 -8.46 9.34 -3.64
C ARG A 86 -8.35 9.26 -5.16
N PHE A 87 -8.32 8.04 -5.69
CA PHE A 87 -8.38 7.81 -7.12
C PHE A 87 -9.85 7.73 -7.54
N LEU A 88 -10.27 8.64 -8.42
CA LEU A 88 -11.67 8.75 -8.82
C LEU A 88 -11.80 8.56 -10.34
N PRO A 89 -12.81 7.82 -10.83
CA PRO A 89 -13.06 7.75 -12.27
C PRO A 89 -13.21 9.15 -12.86
N LYS A 90 -12.44 9.43 -13.92
CA LYS A 90 -12.48 10.74 -14.58
C LYS A 90 -13.88 11.02 -15.14
N THR A 91 -14.40 12.21 -14.85
CA THR A 91 -15.59 12.76 -15.50
C THR A 91 -15.20 14.05 -16.24
N THR A 92 -15.47 15.21 -15.64
CA THR A 92 -15.32 16.54 -16.25
C THR A 92 -14.01 17.24 -15.92
N GLN A 93 -13.15 16.64 -15.09
CA GLN A 93 -11.90 17.27 -14.65
C GLN A 93 -10.97 17.55 -15.84
N SER A 94 -10.29 18.70 -15.78
CA SER A 94 -9.36 19.19 -16.81
C SER A 94 -8.01 18.49 -16.76
N ALA A 95 -7.59 18.02 -15.59
CA ALA A 95 -6.38 17.23 -15.35
C ALA A 95 -6.75 15.81 -14.90
N TRP A 96 -6.05 14.79 -15.41
CA TRP A 96 -6.29 13.40 -15.02
C TRP A 96 -5.09 12.49 -15.27
N ALA A 97 -5.03 11.35 -14.60
CA ALA A 97 -4.10 10.26 -14.86
C ALA A 97 -4.65 9.35 -15.97
N ASN A 98 -3.86 9.10 -17.01
CA ASN A 98 -4.21 8.17 -18.08
C ASN A 98 -3.27 6.97 -18.05
N PHE A 99 -3.77 5.85 -17.55
CA PHE A 99 -3.06 4.58 -17.54
C PHE A 99 -3.27 3.91 -18.89
N LYS A 100 -2.22 3.86 -19.71
CA LYS A 100 -2.30 3.35 -21.08
C LYS A 100 -0.97 2.78 -21.54
N LYS A 101 -1.03 1.92 -22.56
CA LYS A 101 0.14 1.61 -23.38
C LYS A 101 0.58 2.88 -24.09
N TYR A 102 1.81 3.30 -23.84
CA TYR A 102 2.41 4.48 -24.44
C TYR A 102 3.77 4.17 -25.05
N ASP A 103 4.65 3.52 -24.30
CA ASP A 103 6.03 3.22 -24.72
C ASP A 103 6.60 1.99 -23.97
N ASP A 104 7.85 1.66 -24.24
CA ASP A 104 8.60 0.63 -23.52
C ASP A 104 8.97 1.08 -22.09
N GLY A 105 8.87 0.16 -21.13
CA GLY A 105 9.28 0.36 -19.73
C GLY A 105 8.13 0.75 -18.79
N CYS A 106 8.46 1.03 -17.53
CA CYS A 106 7.50 1.50 -16.53
C CYS A 106 7.87 2.92 -16.12
N PHE A 107 6.91 3.83 -16.22
CA PHE A 107 7.11 5.23 -15.82
C PHE A 107 5.80 6.00 -15.70
N THR A 108 5.88 7.06 -14.91
CA THR A 108 4.94 8.17 -14.89
C THR A 108 5.62 9.38 -15.51
N ARG A 109 4.99 10.01 -16.50
CA ARG A 109 5.59 11.14 -17.23
C ARG A 109 5.54 12.43 -16.40
N GLY A 110 6.47 12.57 -15.46
CA GLY A 110 6.58 13.69 -14.52
C GLY A 110 5.93 13.38 -13.17
N LEU A 111 5.97 14.35 -12.26
CA LEU A 111 5.47 14.20 -10.89
C LEU A 111 4.12 14.90 -10.72
N GLY A 112 3.21 14.32 -9.93
CA GLY A 112 1.98 15.01 -9.54
C GLY A 112 1.00 15.31 -10.68
N SER A 113 0.08 16.24 -10.41
CA SER A 113 -0.90 16.81 -11.32
C SER A 113 -0.25 17.53 -12.50
N PRO A 114 -0.72 17.31 -13.74
CA PRO A 114 -0.27 18.07 -14.91
C PRO A 114 -0.89 19.48 -14.97
N ASN A 115 -1.69 19.89 -13.98
CA ASN A 115 -2.56 21.09 -13.94
C ASN A 115 -3.64 21.15 -15.04
N SER A 116 -3.39 20.56 -16.20
CA SER A 116 -4.35 20.36 -17.29
C SER A 116 -3.87 19.22 -18.20
N GLY A 117 -4.81 18.54 -18.86
CA GLY A 117 -4.50 17.42 -19.74
C GLY A 117 -4.22 16.11 -19.00
N GLU A 118 -3.66 15.15 -19.73
CA GLU A 118 -3.33 13.84 -19.18
C GLU A 118 -1.92 13.80 -18.57
N ARG A 119 -1.80 13.19 -17.39
CA ARG A 119 -0.56 12.62 -16.88
C ARG A 119 -0.52 11.15 -17.30
N ILE A 120 0.41 10.81 -18.17
CA ILE A 120 0.54 9.44 -18.69
C ILE A 120 1.23 8.58 -17.64
N VAL A 121 0.61 7.44 -17.33
CA VAL A 121 1.20 6.37 -16.54
C VAL A 121 1.31 5.13 -17.42
N ASN A 122 2.54 4.72 -17.72
CA ASN A 122 2.82 3.55 -18.53
C ASN A 122 3.23 2.39 -17.62
N LEU A 123 2.39 1.36 -17.59
CA LEU A 123 2.66 0.10 -16.89
C LEU A 123 2.62 -1.08 -17.88
N ASP A 124 2.75 -0.78 -19.17
CA ASP A 124 2.47 -1.75 -20.22
C ASP A 124 3.63 -2.71 -20.50
N TYR A 125 3.23 -3.88 -20.96
CA TYR A 125 4.04 -5.02 -21.31
C TYR A 125 3.79 -5.38 -22.81
N PRO A 126 4.81 -5.65 -23.64
CA PRO A 126 4.60 -6.17 -24.99
C PRO A 126 4.05 -7.60 -24.93
N ASN A 127 2.86 -7.87 -25.50
CA ASN A 127 2.05 -9.10 -25.42
C ASN A 127 2.86 -10.40 -25.25
N ALA A 128 2.31 -11.42 -24.55
CA ALA A 128 2.99 -12.68 -24.25
C ALA A 128 3.65 -13.41 -25.45
N TRP A 129 3.24 -13.10 -26.68
CA TRP A 129 3.87 -13.60 -27.91
C TRP A 129 5.17 -12.87 -28.31
N GLU A 130 5.31 -11.58 -27.98
CA GLU A 130 6.57 -10.80 -28.13
C GLU A 130 7.62 -11.24 -27.08
N LYS A 131 7.15 -11.84 -25.97
CA LYS A 131 7.94 -12.42 -24.85
C LYS A 131 8.82 -13.60 -25.24
N ILE A 132 8.42 -14.38 -26.25
CA ILE A 132 9.21 -15.55 -26.70
C ILE A 132 10.51 -15.09 -27.39
N LEU A 133 10.54 -13.86 -27.91
CA LEU A 133 11.69 -13.30 -28.64
C LEU A 133 12.50 -12.31 -27.79
N SER A 134 11.91 -11.65 -26.78
CA SER A 134 12.62 -10.71 -25.90
C SER A 134 13.11 -11.37 -24.60
N ALA A 135 14.34 -11.88 -24.65
CA ALA A 135 14.99 -12.53 -23.50
C ALA A 135 15.22 -11.55 -22.32
N GLY A 136 14.38 -11.64 -21.29
CA GLY A 136 14.83 -11.48 -19.89
C GLY A 136 14.59 -10.16 -19.14
N THR A 137 14.10 -9.08 -19.76
CA THR A 137 14.02 -7.75 -19.10
C THR A 137 12.62 -7.28 -18.70
N TYR A 138 11.55 -7.89 -19.23
CA TYR A 138 10.21 -7.29 -19.23
C TYR A 138 9.25 -7.88 -18.19
N LYS A 139 9.74 -8.60 -17.18
CA LYS A 139 8.91 -9.11 -16.06
C LYS A 139 8.65 -8.02 -15.00
N ALA A 140 9.43 -6.94 -15.00
CA ALA A 140 9.49 -5.95 -13.93
C ALA A 140 8.19 -5.16 -13.70
N CYS A 141 7.46 -4.79 -14.75
CA CYS A 141 6.28 -3.91 -14.64
C CYS A 141 5.05 -4.52 -13.93
N LEU A 142 5.00 -5.86 -13.84
CA LEU A 142 3.95 -6.59 -13.12
C LEU A 142 4.42 -7.07 -11.75
N ASP A 143 5.67 -6.80 -11.37
CA ASP A 143 6.09 -7.05 -9.99
C ASP A 143 5.28 -6.14 -9.07
N ALA A 144 4.83 -6.69 -7.94
CA ALA A 144 3.81 -6.06 -7.09
C ALA A 144 4.12 -4.60 -6.70
N GLY A 145 5.40 -4.23 -6.60
CA GLY A 145 5.85 -2.88 -6.28
C GLY A 145 5.70 -1.84 -7.38
N THR A 146 5.69 -2.23 -8.65
CA THR A 146 5.79 -1.25 -9.74
C THR A 146 4.56 -0.36 -9.87
N PRO A 147 3.31 -0.87 -9.85
CA PRO A 147 2.15 0.01 -9.83
C PRO A 147 2.18 0.96 -8.63
N SER A 148 2.55 0.49 -7.44
CA SER A 148 2.65 1.34 -6.24
C SER A 148 3.73 2.43 -6.38
N HIS A 149 4.87 2.10 -7.00
CA HIS A 149 5.95 3.05 -7.34
C HIS A 149 5.49 4.14 -8.31
N GLU A 150 4.88 3.75 -9.43
CA GLU A 150 4.40 4.71 -10.42
C GLU A 150 3.27 5.59 -9.86
N LEU A 151 2.40 5.03 -9.02
CA LEU A 151 1.43 5.82 -8.28
C LEU A 151 2.10 6.81 -7.31
N GLY A 152 3.25 6.46 -6.72
CA GLY A 152 4.05 7.38 -5.91
C GLY A 152 4.48 8.62 -6.70
N HIS A 153 5.01 8.45 -7.91
CA HIS A 153 5.31 9.56 -8.82
C HIS A 153 4.06 10.37 -9.20
N LEU A 154 2.97 9.66 -9.51
CA LEU A 154 1.70 10.30 -9.84
C LEU A 154 1.17 11.15 -8.67
N ILE A 155 1.35 10.70 -7.43
CA ILE A 155 1.00 11.43 -6.21
C ILE A 155 1.95 12.64 -6.00
N GLY A 156 3.19 12.52 -6.47
CA GLY A 156 4.17 13.61 -6.47
C GLY A 156 5.51 13.29 -5.84
N LEU A 157 5.72 12.05 -5.38
CA LEU A 157 6.98 11.61 -4.77
C LEU A 157 8.10 11.51 -5.81
N THR A 158 9.25 12.08 -5.51
CA THR A 158 10.50 11.78 -6.23
C THR A 158 11.16 10.50 -5.71
N HIS A 159 12.23 10.04 -6.35
CA HIS A 159 12.95 8.86 -5.88
C HIS A 159 13.73 9.14 -4.59
N GLU A 160 13.78 8.16 -3.70
CA GLU A 160 14.48 8.29 -2.42
C GLU A 160 16.01 8.50 -2.61
N HIS A 161 16.62 7.91 -3.64
CA HIS A 161 18.03 8.15 -3.99
C HIS A 161 18.28 9.50 -4.68
N GLN A 162 17.27 10.32 -4.91
CA GLN A 162 17.45 11.67 -5.45
C GLN A 162 17.44 12.75 -4.36
N ARG A 163 17.21 12.39 -3.11
CA ARG A 163 17.24 13.33 -1.98
C ARG A 163 18.57 14.07 -1.86
N PRO A 164 18.58 15.33 -1.39
CA PRO A 164 19.80 16.11 -1.22
C PRO A 164 20.70 15.61 -0.09
N ASP A 165 20.16 14.83 0.86
CA ASP A 165 20.92 14.21 1.95
C ASP A 165 21.36 12.77 1.66
N ARG A 166 21.05 12.21 0.47
CA ARG A 166 21.28 10.79 0.15
C ARG A 166 22.73 10.33 0.37
N ASP A 167 23.71 11.21 0.15
CA ASP A 167 25.14 10.85 0.18
C ASP A 167 25.62 10.60 1.64
N GLN A 168 24.75 10.85 2.63
CA GLN A 168 24.90 10.44 4.04
C GLN A 168 24.43 8.99 4.30
N TYR A 169 23.77 8.36 3.33
CA TYR A 169 23.09 7.07 3.49
C TYR A 169 23.53 6.04 2.45
N ILE A 170 23.77 6.48 1.22
CA ILE A 170 24.17 5.66 0.08
C ILE A 170 25.31 6.30 -0.70
N HIS A 171 26.06 5.48 -1.44
CA HIS A 171 27.06 5.91 -2.39
C HIS A 171 26.66 5.48 -3.81
N ILE A 172 26.68 6.42 -4.77
CA ILE A 172 26.35 6.18 -6.18
C ILE A 172 27.63 5.98 -7.01
N PHE A 173 27.75 4.81 -7.64
CA PHE A 173 28.85 4.46 -8.54
C PHE A 173 28.55 4.91 -9.97
N THR A 174 28.76 6.20 -10.25
CA THR A 174 28.51 6.80 -11.58
C THR A 174 29.30 6.14 -12.71
N ASP A 175 30.47 5.56 -12.43
CA ASP A 175 31.28 4.81 -13.38
C ASP A 175 30.62 3.49 -13.83
N ARG A 176 29.64 2.98 -13.06
CA ARG A 176 28.92 1.73 -13.33
C ARG A 176 27.55 1.93 -13.95
N ILE A 177 27.08 3.18 -14.09
CA ILE A 177 25.77 3.54 -14.65
C ILE A 177 25.89 3.77 -16.16
N GLN A 178 24.89 3.35 -16.93
CA GLN A 178 24.77 3.65 -18.36
C GLN A 178 24.84 5.16 -18.60
N LYS A 179 25.61 5.60 -19.62
CA LYS A 179 25.95 7.02 -19.79
C LYS A 179 24.71 7.88 -20.02
N GLU A 180 23.76 7.32 -20.76
CA GLU A 180 22.46 7.84 -21.13
C GLU A 180 21.44 7.88 -19.98
N SER A 181 21.76 7.29 -18.82
CA SER A 181 20.88 7.23 -17.64
C SER A 181 21.46 7.94 -16.42
N LEU A 182 22.57 8.67 -16.57
CA LEU A 182 23.19 9.42 -15.46
C LEU A 182 22.29 10.52 -14.91
N ASP A 183 21.40 11.06 -15.75
CA ASP A 183 20.38 12.03 -15.38
C ASP A 183 19.39 11.49 -14.34
N GLN A 184 19.12 10.17 -14.35
CA GLN A 184 18.23 9.49 -13.39
C GLN A 184 18.79 9.43 -11.96
N PHE A 185 20.06 9.82 -11.77
CA PHE A 185 20.74 9.84 -10.47
C PHE A 185 21.08 11.26 -10.01
N ILE A 186 20.59 12.28 -10.72
CA ILE A 186 20.76 13.68 -10.32
C ILE A 186 20.00 13.92 -9.01
N VAL A 187 20.66 14.64 -8.09
CA VAL A 187 20.03 15.12 -6.86
C VAL A 187 18.91 16.08 -7.22
N ASP A 188 17.71 15.80 -6.71
CA ASP A 188 16.63 16.75 -6.66
C ASP A 188 16.80 17.64 -5.42
N THR A 189 17.28 18.87 -5.63
CA THR A 189 17.50 19.83 -4.54
C THR A 189 16.21 20.31 -3.88
N GLY A 190 15.06 20.12 -4.53
CA GLY A 190 13.74 20.43 -3.99
C GLY A 190 13.16 19.29 -3.15
N ALA A 191 13.76 18.10 -3.19
CA ALA A 191 13.31 16.95 -2.43
C ALA A 191 13.46 17.19 -0.91
N ASP A 192 12.46 16.75 -0.15
CA ASP A 192 12.42 16.94 1.29
C ASP A 192 13.21 15.86 2.01
N THR A 193 13.72 16.26 3.17
CA THR A 193 14.53 15.42 4.05
C THR A 193 13.96 15.31 5.46
N HIS A 194 12.77 15.86 5.75
CA HIS A 194 12.19 15.79 7.09
C HIS A 194 11.83 14.37 7.51
N VAL A 195 11.47 13.51 6.56
CA VAL A 195 11.27 12.08 6.82
C VAL A 195 12.65 11.42 6.76
N PRO A 196 13.04 10.58 7.74
CA PRO A 196 14.32 9.88 7.70
C PRO A 196 14.48 9.06 6.41
N PHE A 197 15.71 8.98 5.90
CA PHE A 197 16.01 8.20 4.71
C PHE A 197 15.54 6.74 4.86
N ASP A 198 14.80 6.24 3.87
CA ASP A 198 14.20 4.92 3.91
C ASP A 198 14.78 3.96 2.87
N TYR A 199 15.65 3.06 3.34
CA TYR A 199 16.26 1.99 2.56
C TYR A 199 15.26 0.96 2.00
N ASN A 200 14.01 0.99 2.46
CA ASN A 200 12.94 0.11 2.02
C ASN A 200 11.83 0.83 1.24
N SER A 201 11.95 2.15 1.03
CA SER A 201 10.96 2.94 0.31
C SER A 201 10.61 2.28 -1.02
N VAL A 202 9.32 2.26 -1.36
CA VAL A 202 8.89 1.82 -2.69
C VAL A 202 9.47 2.72 -3.78
N MET A 203 9.87 3.96 -3.43
CA MET A 203 10.48 4.96 -4.32
C MET A 203 12.01 4.86 -4.42
N LEU A 204 12.65 3.89 -3.75
CA LEU A 204 14.09 3.67 -3.87
C LEU A 204 14.42 2.70 -5.00
N TYR A 205 15.33 3.09 -5.89
CA TYR A 205 15.81 2.20 -6.96
C TYR A 205 16.49 0.94 -6.44
N ASP A 206 16.35 -0.15 -7.21
CA ASP A 206 17.17 -1.34 -7.01
C ASP A 206 18.65 -1.00 -7.15
N THR A 207 19.48 -1.70 -6.37
CA THR A 207 20.93 -1.48 -6.32
C THR A 207 21.65 -1.67 -7.66
N LYS A 208 21.01 -2.25 -8.68
CA LYS A 208 21.55 -2.47 -10.03
C LYS A 208 20.81 -1.68 -11.11
N ALA A 209 19.94 -0.74 -10.73
CA ALA A 209 19.25 0.13 -11.66
C ALA A 209 20.24 0.80 -12.62
N PHE A 210 19.95 0.70 -13.92
CA PHE A 210 20.77 1.25 -15.01
C PHE A 210 22.25 0.83 -15.01
N ALA A 211 22.58 -0.32 -14.44
CA ALA A 211 23.95 -0.85 -14.49
C ALA A 211 24.40 -1.08 -15.94
N LYS A 212 25.66 -0.76 -16.23
CA LYS A 212 26.30 -1.08 -17.52
C LYS A 212 26.26 -2.59 -17.75
N THR A 213 25.71 -3.00 -18.88
CA THR A 213 25.79 -4.37 -19.39
C THR A 213 27.05 -4.54 -20.23
N ASN A 214 27.61 -5.74 -20.29
CA ASN A 214 28.65 -6.08 -21.27
C ASN A 214 28.12 -7.11 -22.28
N ALA A 215 28.75 -7.20 -23.46
CA ALA A 215 28.33 -8.10 -24.54
C ALA A 215 28.32 -9.60 -24.16
N LEU A 216 28.91 -9.96 -23.01
CA LEU A 216 28.98 -11.33 -22.48
C LEU A 216 28.01 -11.56 -21.32
N THR A 217 27.06 -10.66 -21.05
CA THR A 217 26.02 -10.85 -20.03
C THR A 217 25.03 -11.90 -20.55
N PRO A 218 25.14 -13.19 -20.20
CA PRO A 218 24.27 -14.20 -20.76
C PRO A 218 22.90 -14.13 -20.06
N ILE A 219 21.94 -14.85 -20.62
CA ILE A 219 20.53 -15.00 -20.21
C ILE A 219 20.30 -15.32 -18.71
N SER A 220 21.36 -15.58 -17.93
CA SER A 220 21.33 -15.63 -16.46
C SER A 220 21.42 -14.21 -15.87
N GLY A 221 20.30 -13.47 -16.00
CA GLY A 221 20.13 -12.06 -15.66
C GLY A 221 20.43 -11.64 -14.22
N SER A 222 20.54 -10.32 -14.05
CA SER A 222 20.79 -9.54 -12.82
C SER A 222 22.04 -9.91 -11.98
N LYS A 223 22.41 -11.18 -11.84
CA LYS A 223 23.52 -11.65 -11.00
C LYS A 223 24.90 -11.19 -11.47
N SER A 224 25.07 -10.96 -12.77
CA SER A 224 26.32 -10.45 -13.36
C SER A 224 26.44 -8.93 -13.34
N LEU A 225 25.36 -8.20 -13.05
CA LEU A 225 25.38 -6.74 -12.98
C LEU A 225 26.02 -6.30 -11.66
N LYS A 226 26.97 -5.37 -11.76
CA LYS A 226 27.54 -4.70 -10.60
C LYS A 226 26.52 -3.72 -10.03
N HIS A 227 26.53 -3.58 -8.71
CA HIS A 227 25.73 -2.57 -8.04
C HIS A 227 26.15 -1.15 -8.49
N THR A 228 25.17 -0.33 -8.82
CA THR A 228 25.27 1.10 -9.13
C THR A 228 25.11 1.97 -7.89
N MET A 229 24.63 1.40 -6.79
CA MET A 229 24.60 2.04 -5.48
C MET A 229 24.85 1.04 -4.34
N GLU A 230 25.39 1.54 -3.23
CA GLU A 230 25.52 0.78 -1.98
C GLU A 230 25.22 1.66 -0.77
N THR A 231 24.89 1.02 0.36
CA THR A 231 24.72 1.69 1.65
C THR A 231 26.07 2.06 2.25
N ILE A 232 26.16 3.25 2.86
CA ILE A 232 27.32 3.63 3.69
C ILE A 232 27.07 3.37 5.18
N THR A 233 25.90 2.83 5.52
CA THR A 233 25.52 2.43 6.88
C THR A 233 25.53 0.91 7.02
N ASN A 234 25.10 0.38 8.18
CA ASN A 234 24.92 -1.05 8.39
C ASN A 234 23.55 -1.58 7.91
N LYS A 235 22.75 -0.74 7.24
CA LYS A 235 21.42 -1.11 6.72
C LYS A 235 21.52 -1.57 5.27
N GLU A 236 20.71 -2.54 4.88
CA GLU A 236 20.62 -3.03 3.50
C GLU A 236 19.59 -2.24 2.69
N ILE A 237 19.87 -2.01 1.40
CA ILE A 237 18.89 -1.49 0.43
C ILE A 237 17.99 -2.64 0.02
N SER A 238 16.71 -2.55 0.38
CA SER A 238 15.72 -3.58 0.07
C SER A 238 14.34 -2.94 -0.15
N PRO A 239 14.13 -2.24 -1.29
CA PRO A 239 12.85 -1.62 -1.62
C PRO A 239 11.71 -2.63 -1.52
N TRP A 240 10.62 -2.24 -0.85
CA TRP A 240 9.45 -3.10 -0.69
C TRP A 240 8.53 -3.02 -1.91
N ASN A 241 7.70 -4.05 -2.06
CA ASN A 241 6.65 -4.08 -3.08
C ASN A 241 5.40 -3.27 -2.70
N SER A 242 5.42 -2.59 -1.56
CA SER A 242 4.32 -1.75 -1.08
C SER A 242 4.93 -0.51 -0.41
N PRO A 243 4.24 0.63 -0.39
CA PRO A 243 4.76 1.83 0.25
C PRO A 243 5.01 1.60 1.74
N THR A 244 6.09 2.18 2.25
CA THR A 244 6.46 2.09 3.66
C THR A 244 5.72 3.13 4.50
N VAL A 245 5.89 3.05 5.81
CA VAL A 245 5.38 4.08 6.74
C VAL A 245 5.95 5.47 6.41
N ASN A 246 7.20 5.54 5.93
CA ASN A 246 7.82 6.80 5.55
C ASN A 246 7.24 7.34 4.25
N ASP A 247 6.96 6.48 3.27
CA ASP A 247 6.26 6.87 2.03
C ASP A 247 4.87 7.45 2.33
N PHE A 248 4.08 6.75 3.17
CA PHE A 248 2.77 7.25 3.59
C PHE A 248 2.87 8.55 4.38
N LYS A 249 3.87 8.68 5.27
CA LYS A 249 4.09 9.90 6.05
C LYS A 249 4.40 11.09 5.15
N ALA A 250 5.31 10.92 4.18
CA ALA A 250 5.63 11.95 3.20
C ALA A 250 4.38 12.47 2.47
N VAL A 251 3.55 11.56 1.96
CA VAL A 251 2.28 11.91 1.30
C VAL A 251 1.32 12.61 2.26
N ASN A 252 1.16 12.08 3.47
CA ASN A 252 0.27 12.67 4.48
C ASN A 252 0.71 14.08 4.89
N ASP A 253 2.01 14.35 4.94
CA ASP A 253 2.56 15.66 5.31
C ASP A 253 2.34 16.68 4.19
N GLY A 254 2.61 16.28 2.93
CA GLY A 254 2.43 17.14 1.76
C GLY A 254 0.96 17.45 1.46
N TYR A 255 0.07 16.46 1.57
CA TYR A 255 -1.37 16.64 1.35
C TYR A 255 -2.14 17.08 2.61
N ARG A 256 -1.49 17.17 3.77
CA ARG A 256 -2.10 17.56 5.06
C ARG A 256 -3.23 16.62 5.49
N CYS A 257 -2.97 15.32 5.39
CA CYS A 257 -3.92 14.28 5.73
C CYS A 257 -4.06 14.10 7.26
N GLU A 258 -4.69 15.06 7.95
CA GLU A 258 -4.77 15.12 9.42
C GLU A 258 -5.32 13.82 10.06
N GLU A 259 -6.34 13.21 9.46
CA GLU A 259 -6.97 12.01 10.02
C GLU A 259 -6.05 10.78 10.04
N TYR A 260 -5.06 10.70 9.16
CA TYR A 260 -4.18 9.53 9.03
C TYR A 260 -3.04 9.51 10.04
N TYR A 261 -2.69 10.65 10.64
CA TYR A 261 -1.76 10.69 11.77
C TYR A 261 -2.29 10.05 13.04
N THR A 262 -3.61 9.94 13.16
CA THR A 262 -4.28 9.37 14.34
C THR A 262 -4.90 8.01 14.07
N ARG A 263 -4.92 7.58 12.80
CA ARG A 263 -5.49 6.30 12.39
C ARG A 263 -4.45 5.18 12.50
N VAL A 264 -4.86 4.07 13.12
CA VAL A 264 -4.04 2.85 13.18
C VAL A 264 -4.70 1.79 12.30
N ILE A 265 -4.00 1.36 11.25
CA ILE A 265 -4.42 0.25 10.39
C ILE A 265 -3.76 -1.02 10.93
N PRO A 266 -4.53 -1.96 11.50
CA PRO A 266 -3.93 -3.17 12.04
C PRO A 266 -3.57 -4.12 10.90
N GLN A 267 -2.41 -4.78 11.01
CA GLN A 267 -2.02 -5.87 10.09
C GLN A 267 -3.03 -7.03 10.08
N CYS A 268 -3.80 -7.16 11.17
CA CYS A 268 -4.88 -8.11 11.29
C CYS A 268 -6.02 -7.50 12.11
N LEU A 269 -7.23 -7.49 11.57
CA LEU A 269 -8.40 -7.03 12.29
C LEU A 269 -8.75 -8.02 13.40
N SER A 270 -8.91 -7.51 14.62
CA SER A 270 -9.38 -8.32 15.73
C SER A 270 -10.85 -8.67 15.53
N GLY A 271 -11.19 -9.95 15.64
CA GLY A 271 -12.57 -10.42 15.71
C GLY A 271 -12.81 -11.20 17.00
N SER A 272 -14.01 -11.16 17.56
CA SER A 272 -14.42 -12.06 18.64
C SER A 272 -14.98 -13.36 18.06
N ILE A 273 -14.93 -14.45 18.84
CA ILE A 273 -15.70 -15.65 18.52
C ILE A 273 -17.19 -15.27 18.49
N SER A 274 -17.91 -15.67 17.43
CA SER A 274 -19.32 -15.33 17.33
C SER A 274 -20.13 -16.00 18.43
N ALA A 275 -21.01 -15.24 19.07
CA ALA A 275 -21.96 -15.77 20.04
C ALA A 275 -22.96 -16.72 19.38
N ASP A 276 -23.31 -16.45 18.12
CA ASP A 276 -24.09 -17.33 17.27
C ASP A 276 -23.13 -18.16 16.42
N GLY A 277 -22.72 -19.32 16.97
CA GLY A 277 -21.70 -20.18 16.37
C GLY A 277 -22.03 -20.74 14.98
N ASP A 278 -23.22 -20.44 14.43
CA ASP A 278 -23.64 -20.79 13.08
C ASP A 278 -23.37 -19.67 12.06
N PHE A 279 -23.10 -18.44 12.50
CA PHE A 279 -22.92 -17.27 11.65
C PHE A 279 -21.65 -16.48 11.96
N SER A 280 -21.22 -15.67 11.01
CA SER A 280 -20.23 -14.62 11.22
C SER A 280 -20.87 -13.27 10.94
N SER A 281 -20.41 -12.22 11.62
CA SER A 281 -20.87 -10.86 11.35
C SER A 281 -19.72 -9.91 11.08
N TYR A 282 -19.91 -9.04 10.09
CA TYR A 282 -18.94 -8.04 9.67
C TYR A 282 -19.61 -6.68 9.72
N SER A 283 -19.18 -5.85 10.68
CA SER A 283 -19.58 -4.46 10.78
C SER A 283 -18.46 -3.57 10.26
N PHE A 284 -18.77 -2.66 9.34
CA PHE A 284 -17.76 -1.83 8.68
C PHE A 284 -18.34 -0.52 8.16
N ILE A 285 -17.46 0.36 7.67
CA ILE A 285 -17.80 1.68 7.16
C ILE A 285 -17.23 1.84 5.74
N LEU A 286 -18.02 2.42 4.83
CA LEU A 286 -17.56 2.78 3.48
C LEU A 286 -17.06 4.23 3.42
N ASP A 287 -16.10 4.47 2.53
CA ASP A 287 -15.69 5.82 2.16
C ASP A 287 -16.80 6.56 1.40
N LYS A 288 -16.92 7.87 1.62
CA LYS A 288 -17.97 8.72 1.02
C LYS A 288 -17.98 8.67 -0.51
N HIS A 289 -16.82 8.50 -1.15
CA HIS A 289 -16.71 8.43 -2.61
C HIS A 289 -17.25 7.10 -3.13
N THR A 290 -17.01 6.01 -2.40
CA THR A 290 -17.61 4.70 -2.69
C THR A 290 -19.12 4.76 -2.57
N GLU A 291 -19.66 5.34 -1.48
CA GLU A 291 -21.11 5.50 -1.31
C GLU A 291 -21.74 6.34 -2.44
N ALA A 292 -21.09 7.45 -2.81
CA ALA A 292 -21.57 8.32 -3.89
C ALA A 292 -21.60 7.56 -5.23
N TYR A 293 -20.55 6.79 -5.54
CA TYR A 293 -20.49 5.95 -6.72
C TYR A 293 -21.64 4.92 -6.74
N MET A 294 -21.87 4.24 -5.62
CA MET A 294 -22.94 3.25 -5.49
C MET A 294 -24.32 3.84 -5.81
N ARG A 295 -24.63 5.02 -5.26
CA ARG A 295 -25.89 5.73 -5.52
C ARG A 295 -26.05 6.10 -6.98
N ALA A 296 -25.00 6.64 -7.59
CA ALA A 296 -25.04 7.10 -8.97
C ALA A 296 -25.22 5.95 -9.98
N ASN A 297 -24.83 4.72 -9.61
CA ASN A 297 -24.80 3.56 -10.49
C ASN A 297 -25.81 2.45 -10.11
N GLY A 298 -26.79 2.76 -9.25
CA GLY A 298 -27.92 1.87 -8.98
C GLY A 298 -27.57 0.62 -8.16
N TYR A 299 -26.53 0.69 -7.32
CA TYR A 299 -26.24 -0.38 -6.35
C TYR A 299 -27.29 -0.38 -5.25
N THR A 300 -27.72 -1.57 -4.85
CA THR A 300 -28.82 -1.75 -3.89
C THR A 300 -28.42 -2.58 -2.68
N HIS A 301 -27.32 -3.32 -2.78
CA HIS A 301 -26.82 -4.23 -1.75
C HIS A 301 -25.32 -4.05 -1.55
N ILE A 302 -24.89 -4.40 -0.34
CA ILE A 302 -23.50 -4.62 -0.03
C ILE A 302 -23.31 -6.04 0.47
N ALA A 303 -22.20 -6.64 0.08
CA ALA A 303 -21.86 -8.00 0.46
C ALA A 303 -20.57 -8.06 1.27
N ALA A 304 -20.50 -9.04 2.15
CA ALA A 304 -19.27 -9.51 2.77
C ALA A 304 -19.02 -10.92 2.26
N HIS A 305 -17.84 -11.13 1.70
CA HIS A 305 -17.36 -12.41 1.23
C HIS A 305 -16.27 -12.89 2.18
N GLN A 306 -16.62 -13.89 2.99
CA GLN A 306 -15.74 -14.50 3.99
C GLN A 306 -14.93 -15.61 3.35
N ASN A 307 -13.59 -15.54 3.48
CA ASN A 307 -12.69 -16.61 3.08
C ASN A 307 -12.28 -17.47 4.27
N CYS A 308 -12.61 -18.76 4.18
CA CYS A 308 -12.29 -19.77 5.17
C CYS A 308 -11.10 -20.61 4.71
N ARG A 309 -9.99 -20.47 5.43
CA ARG A 309 -8.75 -21.20 5.12
C ARG A 309 -8.73 -22.54 5.84
N SER A 310 -8.34 -23.58 5.12
CA SER A 310 -8.16 -24.94 5.60
C SER A 310 -6.69 -25.24 5.89
N ASN A 311 -6.45 -26.10 6.88
CA ASN A 311 -5.15 -26.73 7.10
C ASN A 311 -4.81 -27.82 6.04
N ARG A 312 -5.72 -28.12 5.12
CA ARG A 312 -5.53 -29.05 4.00
C ARG A 312 -5.58 -28.33 2.65
N ILE A 313 -4.64 -28.67 1.77
CA ILE A 313 -4.52 -28.09 0.42
C ILE A 313 -5.82 -28.32 -0.37
N GLY A 314 -6.29 -27.27 -1.06
CA GLY A 314 -7.44 -27.33 -1.97
C GLY A 314 -8.79 -27.51 -1.28
N GLN A 315 -8.86 -27.24 0.02
CA GLN A 315 -10.07 -27.38 0.83
C GLN A 315 -10.54 -26.04 1.41
N ASP A 316 -10.07 -24.91 0.87
CA ASP A 316 -10.59 -23.60 1.26
C ASP A 316 -12.05 -23.47 0.80
N THR A 317 -12.83 -22.66 1.52
CA THR A 317 -14.22 -22.38 1.15
C THR A 317 -14.55 -20.95 1.42
N ASP A 318 -15.58 -20.45 0.75
CA ASP A 318 -16.04 -19.10 0.96
C ASP A 318 -17.53 -19.05 1.26
N ASN A 319 -17.94 -17.98 1.95
CA ASN A 319 -19.33 -17.70 2.26
C ASN A 319 -19.65 -16.25 1.87
N TRP A 320 -20.84 -16.04 1.34
CA TRP A 320 -21.36 -14.73 1.03
C TRP A 320 -22.50 -14.36 1.98
N GLY A 321 -22.56 -13.09 2.34
CA GLY A 321 -23.69 -12.47 3.00
C GLY A 321 -24.01 -11.16 2.31
N PHE A 322 -25.28 -10.75 2.37
CA PHE A 322 -25.77 -9.56 1.68
C PHE A 322 -26.61 -8.73 2.65
N THR A 323 -26.56 -7.42 2.50
CA THR A 323 -27.41 -6.50 3.25
C THR A 323 -27.88 -5.38 2.33
N PRO A 324 -29.19 -5.08 2.30
CA PRO A 324 -29.71 -3.94 1.55
C PRO A 324 -29.12 -2.63 2.05
N LEU A 325 -28.95 -1.66 1.15
CA LEU A 325 -28.55 -0.31 1.52
C LEU A 325 -29.73 0.41 2.18
N ASN A 326 -29.86 0.27 3.49
CA ASN A 326 -30.97 0.77 4.30
C ASN A 326 -30.66 2.12 5.00
N GLY A 327 -29.49 2.70 4.73
CA GLY A 327 -29.08 3.99 5.25
C GLY A 327 -27.92 4.54 4.45
N TRP A 328 -27.81 5.86 4.44
CA TRP A 328 -26.70 6.55 3.81
C TRP A 328 -26.25 7.74 4.63
N GLY A 329 -24.96 8.03 4.60
CA GLY A 329 -24.41 9.18 5.30
C GLY A 329 -22.93 8.97 5.61
N PRO A 330 -22.22 10.07 5.93
CA PRO A 330 -20.82 9.96 6.30
C PRO A 330 -20.66 8.98 7.46
N ARG A 331 -19.93 7.90 7.21
CA ARG A 331 -19.66 6.81 8.17
C ARG A 331 -20.85 5.94 8.55
N ALA A 332 -21.80 5.74 7.63
CA ALA A 332 -22.86 4.74 7.81
C ALA A 332 -22.22 3.38 8.15
N GLN A 333 -22.66 2.77 9.25
CA GLN A 333 -22.20 1.45 9.65
C GLN A 333 -23.06 0.40 8.97
N TYR A 334 -22.43 -0.41 8.14
CA TYR A 334 -23.04 -1.57 7.53
C TYR A 334 -22.76 -2.78 8.39
N LYS A 335 -23.71 -3.71 8.48
CA LYS A 335 -23.52 -5.01 9.11
C LYS A 335 -24.00 -6.09 8.16
N VAL A 336 -23.09 -6.97 7.76
CA VAL A 336 -23.40 -8.14 6.92
C VAL A 336 -23.19 -9.41 7.73
N ILE A 337 -24.13 -10.35 7.61
CA ILE A 337 -24.08 -11.65 8.25
C ILE A 337 -23.81 -12.70 7.18
N THR A 338 -22.82 -13.57 7.42
CA THR A 338 -22.50 -14.73 6.58
C THR A 338 -22.73 -16.01 7.37
N ASN A 339 -22.90 -17.14 6.69
CA ASN A 339 -22.76 -18.44 7.35
C ASN A 339 -21.36 -18.60 7.93
N ARG A 340 -21.20 -19.40 8.98
CA ARG A 340 -19.87 -19.84 9.45
C ARG A 340 -19.13 -20.64 8.38
N CYS A 341 -17.81 -20.75 8.53
CA CYS A 341 -17.00 -21.69 7.75
C CYS A 341 -17.52 -23.13 7.87
N LYS A 342 -17.47 -23.89 6.76
CA LYS A 342 -18.02 -25.26 6.71
C LYS A 342 -17.49 -26.13 7.85
N LYS A 343 -18.36 -27.01 8.38
CA LYS A 343 -18.03 -27.90 9.51
C LYS A 343 -16.98 -28.93 9.13
N ASP A 344 -17.08 -29.49 7.93
CA ASP A 344 -16.13 -30.47 7.43
C ASP A 344 -14.77 -29.82 7.25
N PHE A 345 -13.74 -30.50 7.74
CA PHE A 345 -12.34 -30.04 7.78
C PHE A 345 -12.07 -28.86 8.73
N ASP A 346 -10.80 -28.72 9.08
CA ASP A 346 -10.29 -27.68 9.99
C ASP A 346 -10.12 -26.35 9.25
N ARG A 347 -11.28 -25.78 8.87
CA ARG A 347 -11.43 -24.50 8.16
C ARG A 347 -11.77 -23.39 9.12
N HIS A 348 -11.11 -22.26 9.01
CA HIS A 348 -11.30 -21.11 9.89
C HIS A 348 -11.38 -19.80 9.11
N ALA A 349 -12.17 -18.86 9.64
CA ALA A 349 -12.31 -17.54 9.06
C ALA A 349 -10.96 -16.83 9.11
N SER A 350 -10.46 -16.43 7.95
CA SER A 350 -9.09 -15.92 7.81
C SER A 350 -9.02 -14.54 7.20
N ARG A 351 -9.93 -14.25 6.26
CA ARG A 351 -10.04 -12.99 5.55
C ARG A 351 -11.49 -12.72 5.21
N TYR A 352 -11.78 -11.47 4.89
CA TYR A 352 -13.01 -11.12 4.21
C TYR A 352 -12.76 -9.97 3.23
N GLU A 353 -13.58 -9.90 2.20
CA GLU A 353 -13.67 -8.76 1.29
C GLU A 353 -15.09 -8.18 1.34
N ILE A 354 -15.17 -6.89 1.05
CA ILE A 354 -16.43 -6.20 0.79
C ILE A 354 -16.63 -6.14 -0.72
N ALA A 355 -17.87 -6.35 -1.16
CA ALA A 355 -18.25 -6.22 -2.55
C ALA A 355 -19.54 -5.39 -2.69
N LEU A 356 -19.61 -4.61 -3.77
CA LEU A 356 -20.77 -3.79 -4.09
C LEU A 356 -21.65 -4.56 -5.07
N CYS A 357 -22.96 -4.66 -4.79
CA CYS A 357 -23.84 -5.53 -5.56
C CYS A 357 -25.15 -4.83 -5.98
N LYS A 358 -25.63 -5.17 -7.17
CA LYS A 358 -26.92 -4.67 -7.71
C LYS A 358 -28.13 -5.48 -7.24
N SER A 359 -27.90 -6.65 -6.65
CA SER A 359 -28.89 -7.49 -5.98
C SER A 359 -28.20 -8.40 -4.94
N ASP A 360 -28.97 -9.24 -4.25
CA ASP A 360 -28.57 -10.11 -3.14
C ASP A 360 -27.94 -11.45 -3.57
N ASN A 361 -27.16 -11.45 -4.65
CA ASN A 361 -26.44 -12.63 -5.12
C ASN A 361 -25.03 -12.29 -5.61
N GLU A 362 -24.13 -13.27 -5.53
CA GLU A 362 -22.72 -13.14 -5.88
C GLU A 362 -22.52 -12.66 -7.33
N GLY A 363 -23.31 -13.18 -8.28
CA GLY A 363 -23.22 -12.80 -9.69
C GLY A 363 -23.61 -11.35 -9.99
N ALA A 364 -24.26 -10.67 -9.05
CA ALA A 364 -24.61 -9.27 -9.14
C ALA A 364 -23.59 -8.34 -8.46
N CYS A 365 -22.50 -8.90 -7.92
CA CYS A 365 -21.40 -8.14 -7.33
C CYS A 365 -20.30 -7.94 -8.37
N ASP A 366 -20.20 -6.73 -8.89
CA ASP A 366 -19.28 -6.34 -9.96
C ASP A 366 -18.17 -5.39 -9.46
N ILE A 367 -18.02 -5.20 -8.15
CA ILE A 367 -16.92 -4.41 -7.57
C ILE A 367 -16.44 -5.07 -6.27
N LYS A 368 -15.14 -5.35 -6.19
CA LYS A 368 -14.47 -5.85 -4.97
C LYS A 368 -13.58 -4.78 -4.34
N CYS A 369 -13.71 -4.59 -3.03
CA CYS A 369 -13.07 -3.50 -2.28
C CYS A 369 -11.71 -3.88 -1.65
N GLY A 370 -11.14 -5.01 -2.06
CA GLY A 370 -9.92 -5.58 -1.49
C GLY A 370 -10.18 -6.56 -0.35
N LEU A 371 -9.12 -7.16 0.18
CA LEU A 371 -9.18 -8.20 1.21
C LEU A 371 -8.55 -7.70 2.51
N ARG A 372 -9.22 -7.95 3.65
CA ARG A 372 -8.63 -7.73 4.98
C ARG A 372 -8.45 -9.04 5.71
N ARG A 373 -7.32 -9.18 6.40
CA ARG A 373 -7.03 -10.32 7.27
C ARG A 373 -7.75 -10.15 8.60
N VAL A 374 -8.29 -11.25 9.12
CA VAL A 374 -8.94 -11.29 10.43
C VAL A 374 -8.24 -12.27 11.36
N CYS A 375 -8.13 -11.89 12.62
CA CYS A 375 -7.53 -12.66 13.71
C CYS A 375 -8.56 -12.77 14.84
N PRO A 376 -9.14 -13.97 15.05
CA PRO A 376 -10.09 -14.18 16.14
C PRO A 376 -9.39 -14.22 17.49
N PHE A 377 -10.02 -13.64 18.51
CA PHE A 377 -9.58 -13.67 19.90
C PHE A 377 -10.70 -14.21 20.79
N ASP A 378 -10.35 -15.05 21.76
CA ASP A 378 -11.28 -15.52 22.78
C ASP A 378 -11.51 -14.46 23.88
N ALA A 379 -12.41 -14.77 24.82
CA ALA A 379 -12.74 -13.87 25.92
C ALA A 379 -11.56 -13.55 26.86
N THR A 380 -10.47 -14.31 26.78
CA THR A 380 -9.24 -14.10 27.56
C THR A 380 -8.22 -13.23 26.81
N GLY A 381 -8.52 -12.83 25.58
CA GLY A 381 -7.61 -12.08 24.72
C GLY A 381 -6.55 -12.94 24.03
N LYS A 382 -6.70 -14.28 24.05
CA LYS A 382 -5.81 -15.19 23.35
C LYS A 382 -6.27 -15.33 21.90
N GLN A 383 -5.34 -15.20 20.95
CA GLN A 383 -5.62 -15.45 19.55
C GLN A 383 -5.96 -16.94 19.34
N VAL A 384 -7.06 -17.20 18.65
CA VAL A 384 -7.57 -18.55 18.37
C VAL A 384 -8.08 -18.64 16.95
N ASP A 385 -8.15 -19.87 16.44
CA ASP A 385 -8.82 -20.13 15.18
C ASP A 385 -10.31 -20.37 15.40
N SER A 386 -11.17 -19.73 14.59
CA SER A 386 -12.62 -19.86 14.71
C SER A 386 -13.29 -20.01 13.35
N LYS A 387 -14.37 -20.81 13.32
CA LYS A 387 -15.25 -20.97 12.15
C LYS A 387 -16.24 -19.82 12.01
N ALA A 388 -16.57 -19.17 13.13
CA ALA A 388 -17.62 -18.18 13.27
C ALA A 388 -17.07 -16.98 14.05
N ILE A 389 -17.11 -15.78 13.45
CA ILE A 389 -16.46 -14.60 14.00
C ILE A 389 -17.33 -13.35 13.88
N ASP A 390 -17.19 -12.46 14.85
CA ASP A 390 -17.78 -11.12 14.81
C ASP A 390 -16.64 -10.08 14.69
N VAL A 391 -16.69 -9.27 13.63
CA VAL A 391 -15.68 -8.27 13.31
C VAL A 391 -16.31 -6.89 13.30
N VAL A 392 -15.68 -5.96 14.00
CA VAL A 392 -16.00 -4.53 13.92
C VAL A 392 -14.80 -3.80 13.33
N ASP A 393 -14.97 -3.29 12.12
CA ASP A 393 -13.93 -2.65 11.34
C ASP A 393 -14.21 -1.16 11.16
N ASN A 394 -13.52 -0.35 11.97
CA ASN A 394 -13.67 1.10 11.96
C ASN A 394 -12.83 1.77 10.86
N ASN A 395 -12.09 1.00 10.06
CA ASN A 395 -11.29 1.53 8.95
C ASN A 395 -12.16 1.65 7.69
N LEU A 396 -12.09 2.82 7.04
CA LEU A 396 -12.81 3.07 5.78
C LEU A 396 -12.49 2.03 4.71
N TRP A 397 -13.52 1.47 4.10
CA TRP A 397 -13.43 0.63 2.91
C TRP A 397 -13.57 1.47 1.65
N ILE A 398 -12.69 1.22 0.69
CA ILE A 398 -12.60 1.96 -0.58
C ILE A 398 -12.67 0.96 -1.72
N CYS A 399 -13.55 1.22 -2.68
CA CYS A 399 -13.89 0.30 -3.75
C CYS A 399 -13.73 0.98 -5.10
N HIS A 400 -13.02 0.33 -6.03
CA HIS A 400 -12.80 0.85 -7.38
C HIS A 400 -13.63 0.08 -8.39
N PRO A 401 -14.38 0.75 -9.28
CA PRO A 401 -15.14 0.08 -10.32
C PRO A 401 -14.23 -0.63 -11.34
N HIS A 402 -14.67 -1.80 -11.82
CA HIS A 402 -14.00 -2.59 -12.85
C HIS A 402 -14.10 -1.97 -14.25
#